data_AF-A0A969M3R0-F1
#
_entry.id   AF-A0A969M3R0-F1
#
_cell.length_a   1.000
_cell.length_b   1.000
_cell.length_c   1.000
_cell.angle_alpha   90.00
_cell.angle_beta   90.00
_cell.angle_gamma   90.00
#
_symmetry.space_group_name_H-M   'P 1'
#
loop_
_entity.id
_entity.type
_entity.pdbx_description
1 polymer ?
#
loop_
_entity_poly.entity_id
_entity_poly.type
_entity_poly.pdbx_seq_one_letter_code
_entity_poly.pdbx_strand_id
1 'polypeptide(L)'
;MTLSFARFVPSVRRLLAAVALCLVLPLAAVAATPAGKLEDARADVEQVEAALARDTLRDRDLEHLKLKLDPPRVALQTAINTTEPRFAEISARLKELGKKPDADAPAEDLSITGEREELEKAISALDADLKQARLLLLRIDQVGERITERRRALFAAEVFSRSNGILNPGFWTRAVAAAPIEFRGVMYLGADWRTWVEARGAQSALVQPALALGVILAFGVGIARWWSASAGRGIWRWTRHG
;
A
#
# COMPACT_ATOMS: atom_id res chain seq x y z
N MET A 1 49.35 -74.26 16.72
CA MET A 1 49.47 -73.02 15.93
C MET A 1 48.15 -72.28 16.07
N THR A 2 48.07 -71.35 17.02
CA THR A 2 46.83 -70.72 17.50
C THR A 2 46.93 -69.21 17.29
N LEU A 3 46.07 -68.62 16.46
CA LEU A 3 46.02 -67.17 16.26
C LEU A 3 44.57 -66.63 16.36
N SER A 4 44.26 -66.22 17.59
CA SER A 4 43.65 -64.95 18.04
C SER A 4 42.44 -64.35 17.28
N PHE A 5 41.26 -64.44 17.91
CA PHE A 5 39.96 -63.92 17.45
C PHE A 5 39.58 -62.55 18.09
N ALA A 6 40.55 -61.72 18.46
CA ALA A 6 40.33 -60.61 19.41
C ALA A 6 40.44 -59.18 18.84
N ARG A 7 39.86 -58.88 17.67
CA ARG A 7 39.96 -57.51 17.09
C ARG A 7 38.68 -56.89 16.50
N PHE A 8 37.48 -57.39 16.79
CA PHE A 8 36.25 -56.87 16.16
C PHE A 8 35.32 -56.04 17.08
N VAL A 9 35.67 -55.82 18.36
CA VAL A 9 34.75 -55.23 19.35
C VAL A 9 34.87 -53.70 19.60
N PRO A 10 35.99 -52.97 19.33
CA PRO A 10 36.08 -51.57 19.77
C PRO A 10 35.49 -50.53 18.78
N SER A 11 35.22 -50.91 17.52
CA SER A 11 34.83 -49.94 16.47
C SER A 11 33.34 -49.57 16.50
N VAL A 12 32.47 -50.47 16.98
CA VAL A 12 31.01 -50.20 17.10
C VAL A 12 30.69 -49.28 18.28
N ARG A 13 31.51 -49.36 19.35
CA ARG A 13 31.31 -48.57 20.58
C ARG A 13 31.67 -47.09 20.42
N ARG A 14 32.51 -46.74 19.45
CA ARG A 14 32.88 -45.34 19.14
C ARG A 14 31.88 -44.63 18.23
N LEU A 15 31.14 -45.37 17.40
CA LEU A 15 30.07 -44.83 16.57
C LEU A 15 28.80 -44.53 17.37
N LEU A 16 28.50 -45.33 18.40
CA LEU A 16 27.37 -45.08 19.31
C LEU A 16 27.58 -43.85 20.22
N ALA A 17 28.83 -43.51 20.55
CA ALA A 17 29.14 -42.33 21.35
C ALA A 17 29.07 -41.00 20.56
N ALA A 18 29.27 -41.04 19.24
CA ALA A 18 29.18 -39.86 18.38
C ALA A 18 27.72 -39.51 18.02
N VAL A 19 26.83 -40.51 17.93
CA VAL A 19 25.39 -40.30 17.71
C VAL A 19 24.69 -39.84 18.99
N ALA A 20 25.12 -40.32 20.16
CA ALA A 20 24.57 -39.90 21.45
C ALA A 20 24.97 -38.46 21.86
N LEU A 21 26.06 -37.90 21.31
CA LEU A 21 26.54 -36.55 21.64
C LEU A 21 25.89 -35.44 20.79
N CYS A 22 25.21 -35.78 19.69
CA CYS A 22 24.42 -34.82 18.90
C CYS A 22 22.98 -34.64 19.39
N LEU A 23 22.53 -35.42 20.39
CA LEU A 23 21.16 -35.39 20.92
C LEU A 23 21.00 -34.51 22.17
N VAL A 24 22.08 -33.87 22.63
CA VAL A 24 22.05 -32.86 23.70
C VAL A 24 22.50 -31.52 23.14
N LEU A 25 21.83 -31.08 22.07
CA LEU A 25 21.78 -29.66 21.75
C LEU A 25 20.87 -29.00 22.80
N PRO A 26 21.34 -27.98 23.53
CA PRO A 26 20.44 -27.22 24.37
C PRO A 26 19.46 -26.52 23.41
N LEU A 27 18.19 -26.92 23.50
CA LEU A 27 17.05 -26.25 22.88
C LEU A 27 16.80 -24.91 23.61
N ALA A 28 17.83 -24.07 23.71
CA ALA A 28 17.80 -22.77 24.36
C ALA A 28 18.13 -21.68 23.34
N ALA A 29 17.38 -21.68 22.24
CA ALA A 29 17.15 -20.50 21.41
C ALA A 29 15.89 -20.73 20.57
N VAL A 30 14.76 -21.00 21.23
CA VAL A 30 13.48 -20.72 20.58
C VAL A 30 13.44 -19.21 20.43
N ALA A 31 13.90 -18.71 19.28
CA ALA A 31 13.76 -17.31 18.92
C ALA A 31 12.26 -17.04 18.71
N ALA A 32 11.49 -16.95 19.80
CA ALA A 32 10.27 -16.19 19.82
C ALA A 32 10.60 -14.80 19.25
N THR A 33 9.63 -14.13 18.62
CA THR A 33 9.83 -12.73 18.32
C THR A 33 10.13 -12.06 19.66
N PRO A 34 11.33 -11.47 19.87
CA PRO A 34 11.67 -10.96 21.19
C PRO A 34 10.59 -9.96 21.55
N ALA A 35 9.92 -10.16 22.69
CA ALA A 35 8.73 -9.41 23.09
C ALA A 35 8.91 -7.88 22.92
N GLY A 36 10.14 -7.39 23.10
CA GLY A 36 10.52 -6.00 22.81
C GLY A 36 10.17 -5.52 21.38
N LYS A 37 10.41 -6.32 20.33
CA LYS A 37 10.10 -5.91 18.95
C LYS A 37 8.61 -5.72 18.68
N LEU A 38 7.75 -6.51 19.33
CA LEU A 38 6.30 -6.38 19.22
C LEU A 38 5.80 -5.14 19.96
N GLU A 39 6.38 -4.85 21.14
CA GLU A 39 6.04 -3.64 21.90
C GLU A 39 6.57 -2.37 21.22
N ASP A 40 7.76 -2.40 20.62
CA ASP A 40 8.30 -1.29 19.83
C ASP A 40 7.37 -0.97 18.64
N ALA A 41 7.00 -1.99 17.85
CA ALA A 41 6.08 -1.83 16.74
C ALA A 41 4.70 -1.32 17.19
N ARG A 42 4.23 -1.75 18.37
CA ARG A 42 2.98 -1.26 18.95
C ARG A 42 3.08 0.21 19.33
N ALA A 43 4.16 0.62 19.99
CA ALA A 43 4.40 1.99 20.38
C ALA A 43 4.49 2.93 19.16
N ASP A 44 5.15 2.49 18.08
CA ASP A 44 5.21 3.24 16.83
C ASP A 44 3.82 3.46 16.22
N VAL A 45 2.99 2.41 16.18
CA VAL A 45 1.61 2.51 15.66
C VAL A 45 0.75 3.43 16.52
N GLU A 46 0.87 3.34 17.85
CA GLU A 46 0.15 4.22 18.78
C GLU A 46 0.58 5.68 18.63
N GLN A 47 1.87 5.93 18.42
CA GLN A 47 2.38 7.27 18.15
C GLN A 47 1.82 7.85 16.84
N VAL A 48 1.75 7.04 15.77
CA VAL A 48 1.16 7.47 14.49
C VAL A 48 -0.34 7.73 14.64
N GLU A 49 -1.07 6.89 15.36
CA GLU A 49 -2.49 7.10 15.62
C GLU A 49 -2.76 8.36 16.43
N ALA A 50 -1.97 8.61 17.48
CA ALA A 50 -2.06 9.82 18.28
C ALA A 50 -1.75 11.08 17.45
N ALA A 51 -0.80 10.98 16.52
CA ALA A 51 -0.52 12.06 15.58
C ALA A 51 -1.68 12.26 14.59
N LEU A 52 -2.27 11.18 14.06
CA LEU A 52 -3.40 11.19 13.12
C LEU A 52 -4.68 11.78 13.72
N ALA A 53 -4.87 11.64 15.04
CA ALA A 53 -6.01 12.21 15.77
C ALA A 53 -6.01 13.75 15.81
N ARG A 54 -4.89 14.40 15.48
CA ARG A 54 -4.81 15.86 15.44
C ARG A 54 -5.58 16.40 14.23
N ASP A 55 -6.28 17.52 14.43
CA ASP A 55 -7.14 18.07 13.37
C ASP A 55 -6.39 18.94 12.35
N THR A 56 -5.21 19.45 12.73
CA THR A 56 -4.44 20.45 11.98
C THR A 56 -3.46 19.85 10.96
N LEU A 57 -3.69 18.62 10.49
CA LEU A 57 -2.77 17.92 9.59
C LEU A 57 -2.98 18.32 8.13
N ARG A 58 -1.88 18.60 7.41
CA ARG A 58 -1.87 18.82 5.96
C ARG A 58 -1.52 17.55 5.21
N ASP A 59 -1.70 17.53 3.89
CA ASP A 59 -1.41 16.36 3.05
C ASP A 59 0.04 15.84 3.21
N ARG A 60 1.02 16.74 3.30
CA ARG A 60 2.43 16.38 3.56
C ARG A 60 2.61 15.69 4.92
N ASP A 61 1.89 16.13 5.95
CA ASP A 61 1.98 15.56 7.29
C ASP A 61 1.39 14.13 7.28
N LEU A 62 0.28 13.92 6.55
CA LEU A 62 -0.35 12.62 6.36
C LEU A 62 0.54 11.65 5.56
N GLU A 63 1.23 12.12 4.53
CA GLU A 63 2.23 11.31 3.79
C GLU A 63 3.38 10.88 4.71
N HIS A 64 3.87 11.79 5.55
CA HIS A 64 4.93 11.47 6.51
C HIS A 64 4.48 10.45 7.56
N LEU A 65 3.22 10.51 8.03
CA LEU A 65 2.65 9.49 8.91
C LEU A 65 2.57 8.12 8.22
N LYS A 66 2.24 8.08 6.92
CA LYS A 66 2.22 6.84 6.15
C LYS A 66 3.62 6.23 6.04
N LEU A 67 4.63 7.02 5.73
CA LEU A 67 6.03 6.57 5.67
C LEU A 67 6.53 6.03 7.02
N LYS A 68 6.05 6.56 8.14
CA LYS A 68 6.37 6.04 9.48
C LYS A 68 5.77 4.66 9.76
N LEU A 69 4.69 4.27 9.08
CA LEU A 69 4.06 2.95 9.25
C LEU A 69 4.76 1.84 8.45
N ASP A 70 5.58 2.18 7.45
CA ASP A 70 6.23 1.19 6.59
C ASP A 70 7.26 0.32 7.33
N PRO A 71 8.17 0.87 8.17
CA PRO A 71 9.11 0.05 8.94
C PRO A 71 8.44 -0.98 9.86
N PRO A 72 7.47 -0.63 10.74
CA PRO A 72 6.83 -1.62 11.61
C PRO A 72 6.00 -2.64 10.81
N ARG A 73 5.38 -2.24 9.68
CA ARG A 73 4.70 -3.16 8.77
C ARG A 73 5.65 -4.24 8.24
N VAL A 74 6.79 -3.81 7.68
CA VAL A 74 7.79 -4.74 7.11
C VAL A 74 8.34 -5.65 8.20
N ALA A 75 8.66 -5.11 9.37
CA ALA A 75 9.17 -5.87 10.50
C ALA A 75 8.19 -6.97 10.94
N LEU A 76 6.89 -6.66 11.06
CA LEU A 76 5.85 -7.62 11.42
C LEU A 76 5.67 -8.69 10.34
N GLN A 77 5.67 -8.32 9.07
CA GLN A 77 5.55 -9.29 7.98
C GLN A 77 6.74 -10.26 7.97
N THR A 78 7.96 -9.76 8.17
CA THR A 78 9.16 -10.60 8.29
C THR A 78 9.07 -11.51 9.50
N ALA A 79 8.61 -11.02 10.65
CA ALA A 79 8.46 -11.82 11.86
C ALA A 79 7.43 -12.96 11.66
N ILE A 80 6.28 -12.66 11.05
CA ILE A 80 5.25 -13.65 10.71
C ILE A 80 5.84 -14.71 9.77
N ASN A 81 6.44 -14.29 8.66
CA ASN A 81 7.00 -15.20 7.64
C ASN A 81 8.12 -16.10 8.19
N THR A 82 8.82 -15.65 9.24
CA THR A 82 9.90 -16.41 9.89
C THR A 82 9.36 -17.37 10.95
N THR A 83 8.29 -16.99 11.64
CA THR A 83 7.74 -17.74 12.79
C THR A 83 6.77 -18.84 12.33
N GLU A 84 6.00 -18.59 11.29
CA GLU A 84 5.01 -19.51 10.73
C GLU A 84 5.55 -20.90 10.32
N PRO A 85 6.71 -21.04 9.63
CA PRO A 85 7.24 -22.37 9.33
C PRO A 85 7.65 -23.15 10.59
N ARG A 86 8.14 -22.45 11.62
CA ARG A 86 8.54 -23.08 12.89
C ARG A 86 7.34 -23.55 13.69
N PHE A 87 6.27 -22.76 13.70
CA PHE A 87 4.99 -23.17 14.25
C PHE A 87 4.45 -24.43 13.57
N ALA A 88 4.53 -24.49 12.23
CA ALA A 88 4.09 -25.65 11.46
C ALA A 88 4.94 -26.90 11.76
N GLU A 89 6.26 -26.75 11.89
CA GLU A 89 7.18 -27.84 12.22
C GLU A 89 6.89 -28.43 13.61
N ILE A 90 6.80 -27.59 14.64
CA ILE A 90 6.53 -28.05 16.02
C ILE A 90 5.14 -28.68 16.12
N SER A 91 4.16 -28.10 15.42
CA SER A 91 2.82 -28.67 15.31
C SER A 91 2.81 -30.03 14.60
N ALA A 92 3.68 -30.25 13.62
CA ALA A 92 3.83 -31.55 12.97
C ALA A 92 4.44 -32.58 13.93
N ARG A 93 5.48 -32.21 14.69
CA ARG A 93 6.08 -33.08 15.72
C ARG A 93 5.05 -33.49 16.78
N LEU A 94 4.26 -32.55 17.30
CA LEU A 94 3.19 -32.88 18.26
C LEU A 94 2.17 -33.87 17.66
N LYS A 95 1.84 -33.72 16.37
CA LYS A 95 0.95 -34.68 15.67
C LYS A 95 1.58 -36.06 15.53
N GLU A 96 2.89 -36.16 15.32
CA GLU A 96 3.62 -37.43 15.27
C GLU A 96 3.62 -38.15 16.63
N LEU A 97 3.67 -37.41 17.75
CA LEU A 97 3.49 -37.98 19.10
C LEU A 97 2.06 -38.50 19.36
N GLY A 98 1.10 -38.23 18.48
CA GLY A 98 -0.28 -38.69 18.62
C GLY A 98 -1.07 -37.94 19.68
N LYS A 99 -2.20 -38.49 20.13
CA LYS A 99 -3.02 -37.91 21.22
C LYS A 99 -2.63 -38.53 22.55
N LYS A 100 -2.83 -37.79 23.65
CA LYS A 100 -2.65 -38.30 25.01
C LYS A 100 -3.46 -39.60 25.19
N PRO A 101 -2.94 -40.62 25.90
CA PRO A 101 -3.69 -41.84 26.19
C PRO A 101 -4.96 -41.51 26.98
N ASP A 102 -6.03 -42.25 26.70
CA ASP A 102 -7.27 -42.17 27.48
C ASP A 102 -7.00 -42.61 28.94
N ALA A 103 -7.81 -42.16 29.89
CA ALA A 103 -7.60 -42.41 31.32
C ALA A 103 -7.54 -43.92 31.70
N ASP A 104 -8.12 -44.77 30.85
CA ASP A 104 -8.18 -46.23 31.02
C ASP A 104 -7.09 -46.99 30.23
N ALA A 105 -6.21 -46.28 29.51
CA ALA A 105 -5.12 -46.86 28.74
C ALA A 105 -3.84 -47.02 29.60
N PRO A 106 -2.91 -47.93 29.23
CA PRO A 106 -1.62 -48.04 29.89
C PRO A 106 -0.89 -46.70 29.90
N ALA A 107 -0.32 -46.34 31.06
CA ALA A 107 0.39 -45.07 31.21
C ALA A 107 1.54 -44.96 30.20
N GLU A 108 1.58 -43.84 29.48
CA GLU A 108 2.72 -43.48 28.61
C GLU A 108 3.99 -43.29 29.45
N ASP A 109 5.15 -43.48 28.81
CA ASP A 109 6.42 -43.17 29.43
C ASP A 109 6.49 -41.69 29.84
N LEU A 110 7.06 -41.41 31.02
CA LEU A 110 7.15 -40.06 31.56
C LEU A 110 7.94 -39.10 30.64
N SER A 111 8.89 -39.63 29.86
CA SER A 111 9.65 -38.83 28.88
C SER A 111 8.78 -38.35 27.72
N ILE A 112 7.89 -39.20 27.19
CA ILE A 112 6.97 -38.87 26.10
C ILE A 112 5.92 -37.87 26.58
N THR A 113 5.42 -38.04 27.80
CA THR A 113 4.50 -37.09 28.42
C THR A 113 5.14 -35.72 28.58
N GLY A 114 6.40 -35.66 29.07
CA GLY A 114 7.15 -34.42 29.20
C GLY A 114 7.40 -33.72 27.85
N GLU A 115 7.82 -34.48 26.83
CA GLU A 115 8.04 -33.94 25.48
C GLU A 115 6.75 -33.37 24.87
N ARG A 116 5.62 -34.06 25.04
CA ARG A 116 4.30 -33.57 24.62
C ARG A 116 3.96 -32.23 25.27
N GLU A 117 4.11 -32.13 26.59
CA GLU A 117 3.82 -30.89 27.33
C GLU A 117 4.73 -29.72 26.90
N GLU A 118 6.01 -29.99 26.63
CA GLU A 118 6.94 -28.99 26.12
C GLU A 118 6.56 -28.48 24.73
N LEU A 119 6.18 -29.40 23.82
CA LEU A 119 5.72 -29.05 22.48
C LEU A 119 4.41 -28.24 22.52
N GLU A 120 3.45 -28.62 23.36
CA GLU A 120 2.19 -27.87 23.55
C GLU A 120 2.44 -26.46 24.08
N LYS A 121 3.36 -26.31 25.06
CA LYS A 121 3.78 -24.99 25.57
C LYS A 121 4.43 -24.15 24.47
N ALA A 122 5.31 -24.73 23.67
CA ALA A 122 5.94 -24.02 22.55
C ALA A 122 4.92 -23.58 21.48
N ILE A 123 3.98 -24.44 21.13
CA ILE A 123 2.91 -24.15 20.16
C ILE A 123 2.03 -23.00 20.66
N SER A 124 1.58 -23.06 21.92
CA SER A 124 0.72 -22.01 22.48
C SER A 124 1.40 -20.64 22.54
N ALA A 125 2.69 -20.60 22.88
CA ALA A 125 3.48 -19.37 22.88
C ALA A 125 3.63 -18.79 21.46
N LEU A 126 4.01 -19.62 20.47
CA LEU A 126 4.19 -19.17 19.09
C LEU A 126 2.87 -18.75 18.42
N ASP A 127 1.76 -19.43 18.73
CA ASP A 127 0.43 -19.06 18.23
C ASP A 127 -0.02 -17.70 18.80
N ALA A 128 0.22 -17.45 20.09
CA ALA A 128 -0.07 -16.16 20.70
C ALA A 128 0.71 -15.03 20.02
N ASP A 129 2.02 -15.21 19.82
CA ASP A 129 2.89 -14.25 19.12
C ASP A 129 2.41 -13.99 17.69
N LEU A 130 2.09 -15.03 16.92
CA LEU A 130 1.61 -14.92 15.55
C LEU A 130 0.27 -14.17 15.48
N LYS A 131 -0.66 -14.46 16.38
CA LYS A 131 -1.94 -13.76 16.47
C LYS A 131 -1.74 -12.29 16.80
N GLN A 132 -0.90 -11.98 17.79
CA GLN A 132 -0.59 -10.59 18.16
C GLN A 132 0.04 -9.83 16.98
N ALA A 133 1.01 -10.42 16.29
CA ALA A 133 1.66 -9.81 15.13
C ALA A 133 0.66 -9.54 13.99
N ARG A 134 -0.22 -10.51 13.68
CA ARG A 134 -1.25 -10.37 12.65
C ARG A 134 -2.28 -9.30 13.00
N LEU A 135 -2.72 -9.23 14.26
CA LEU A 135 -3.62 -8.19 14.73
C LEU A 135 -3.00 -6.79 14.62
N LEU A 136 -1.71 -6.67 14.96
CA LEU A 136 -1.00 -5.40 14.85
C LEU A 136 -0.80 -4.99 13.38
N LEU A 137 -0.50 -5.94 12.49
CA LEU A 137 -0.42 -5.70 11.05
C LEU A 137 -1.76 -5.20 10.48
N LEU A 138 -2.87 -5.84 10.86
CA LEU A 138 -4.21 -5.39 10.49
C LEU A 138 -4.51 -3.97 11.00
N ARG A 139 -4.07 -3.65 12.23
CA ARG A 139 -4.22 -2.29 12.77
C ARG A 139 -3.44 -1.28 11.93
N ILE A 140 -2.22 -1.59 11.51
CA ILE A 140 -1.43 -0.74 10.61
C ILE A 140 -2.18 -0.49 9.29
N ASP A 141 -2.81 -1.52 8.72
CA ASP A 141 -3.65 -1.37 7.52
C ASP A 141 -4.82 -0.41 7.74
N GLN A 142 -5.53 -0.55 8.86
CA GLN A 142 -6.64 0.34 9.22
C GLN A 142 -6.18 1.79 9.42
N VAL A 143 -5.00 2.01 10.02
CA VAL A 143 -4.42 3.36 10.11
C VAL A 143 -4.07 3.91 8.73
N GLY A 144 -3.46 3.09 7.87
CA GLY A 144 -3.12 3.48 6.50
C GLY A 144 -4.35 3.86 5.66
N GLU A 145 -5.46 3.15 5.82
CA GLU A 145 -6.71 3.50 5.15
C GLU A 145 -7.31 4.81 5.69
N ARG A 146 -7.32 5.01 7.01
CA ARG A 146 -7.76 6.27 7.62
C ARG A 146 -6.94 7.47 7.13
N ILE A 147 -5.63 7.32 6.99
CA ILE A 147 -4.75 8.34 6.39
C ILE A 147 -5.19 8.62 4.94
N THR A 148 -5.39 7.58 4.14
CA THR A 148 -5.76 7.70 2.72
C THR A 148 -7.11 8.41 2.56
N GLU A 149 -8.09 8.06 3.39
CA GLU A 149 -9.41 8.70 3.38
C GLU A 149 -9.33 10.18 3.76
N ARG A 150 -8.53 10.52 4.79
CA ARG A 150 -8.33 11.91 5.19
C ARG A 150 -7.67 12.75 4.10
N ARG A 151 -6.71 12.17 3.36
CA ARG A 151 -6.10 12.84 2.19
C ARG A 151 -7.09 13.05 1.07
N ARG A 152 -7.96 12.07 0.77
CA ARG A 152 -9.05 12.23 -0.21
C ARG A 152 -9.99 13.36 0.20
N ALA A 153 -10.33 13.47 1.48
CA ALA A 153 -11.16 14.56 2.00
C ALA A 153 -10.49 15.93 1.85
N LEU A 154 -9.19 16.06 2.17
CA LEU A 154 -8.44 17.29 1.94
C LEU A 154 -8.38 17.67 0.46
N PHE A 155 -8.15 16.69 -0.41
CA PHE A 155 -8.13 16.91 -1.86
C PHE A 155 -9.50 17.36 -2.38
N ALA A 156 -10.58 16.71 -1.95
CA ALA A 156 -11.94 17.13 -2.27
C ALA A 156 -12.18 18.58 -1.79
N ALA A 157 -11.84 18.91 -0.54
CA ALA A 157 -12.00 20.26 -0.01
C ALA A 157 -11.25 21.32 -0.86
N GLU A 158 -10.03 21.02 -1.31
CA GLU A 158 -9.24 21.91 -2.18
C GLU A 158 -9.83 22.04 -3.59
N VAL A 159 -10.32 20.95 -4.19
CA VAL A 159 -10.96 20.99 -5.51
C VAL A 159 -12.28 21.75 -5.47
N PHE A 160 -13.08 21.55 -4.42
CA PHE A 160 -14.38 22.21 -4.27
C PHE A 160 -14.27 23.66 -3.82
N SER A 161 -13.24 24.04 -3.05
CA SER A 161 -12.99 25.45 -2.72
C SER A 161 -12.74 26.29 -3.97
N ARG A 162 -12.04 25.73 -4.97
CA ARG A 162 -11.82 26.34 -6.29
C ARG A 162 -13.06 26.30 -7.18
N SER A 163 -13.87 25.24 -7.09
CA SER A 163 -15.08 25.07 -7.91
C SER A 163 -16.32 25.81 -7.38
N ASN A 164 -16.27 26.33 -6.15
CA ASN A 164 -17.28 27.25 -5.60
C ASN A 164 -17.55 28.45 -6.53
N GLY A 165 -16.66 28.81 -7.46
CA GLY A 165 -16.98 29.79 -8.50
C GLY A 165 -18.17 29.37 -9.39
N ILE A 166 -18.26 28.11 -9.80
CA ILE A 166 -19.30 27.60 -10.72
C ILE A 166 -20.55 27.12 -9.98
N LEU A 167 -20.43 26.69 -8.73
CA LEU A 167 -21.57 26.22 -7.91
C LEU A 167 -22.19 27.31 -7.02
N ASN A 168 -21.63 28.52 -6.96
CA ASN A 168 -22.15 29.62 -6.16
C ASN A 168 -23.28 30.38 -6.89
N PRO A 169 -24.49 30.49 -6.32
CA PRO A 169 -25.60 31.26 -6.90
C PRO A 169 -25.25 32.74 -7.19
N GLY A 170 -24.36 33.32 -6.38
CA GLY A 170 -23.84 34.67 -6.53
C GLY A 170 -22.96 34.87 -7.76
N PHE A 171 -22.37 33.81 -8.32
CA PHE A 171 -21.65 33.86 -9.58
C PHE A 171 -22.61 33.91 -10.76
N TRP A 172 -23.62 33.04 -10.77
CA TRP A 172 -24.64 32.99 -11.83
C TRP A 172 -25.48 34.25 -11.90
N THR A 173 -25.85 34.83 -10.76
CA THR A 173 -26.57 36.12 -10.72
C THR A 173 -25.76 37.26 -11.33
N ARG A 174 -24.45 37.33 -11.06
CA ARG A 174 -23.55 38.31 -11.71
C ARG A 174 -23.38 38.04 -13.20
N ALA A 175 -23.26 36.78 -13.61
CA ALA A 175 -23.18 36.39 -15.02
C ALA A 175 -24.47 36.77 -15.78
N VAL A 176 -25.64 36.48 -15.21
CA VAL A 176 -26.95 36.86 -15.78
C VAL A 176 -27.14 38.38 -15.77
N ALA A 177 -26.67 39.09 -14.74
CA ALA A 177 -26.73 40.55 -14.70
C ALA A 177 -25.84 41.23 -15.75
N ALA A 178 -24.72 40.61 -16.14
CA ALA A 178 -23.84 41.09 -17.21
C ALA A 178 -24.34 40.73 -18.62
N ALA A 179 -25.10 39.63 -18.76
CA ALA A 179 -25.61 39.13 -20.03
C ALA A 179 -26.31 40.18 -20.92
N PRO A 180 -27.21 41.06 -20.43
CA PRO A 180 -27.92 42.01 -21.29
C PRO A 180 -27.02 43.09 -21.92
N ILE A 181 -25.86 43.41 -21.34
CA ILE A 181 -24.93 44.39 -21.90
C ILE A 181 -24.22 43.79 -23.12
N GLU A 182 -23.74 42.55 -22.99
CA GLU A 182 -23.08 41.83 -24.08
C GLU A 182 -24.06 41.44 -25.19
N PHE A 183 -25.29 41.07 -24.82
CA PHE A 183 -26.33 40.73 -25.79
C PHE A 183 -26.72 41.91 -26.68
N ARG A 184 -26.64 43.16 -26.17
CA ARG A 184 -26.84 44.36 -27.00
C ARG A 184 -25.75 44.51 -28.06
N GLY A 185 -24.50 44.18 -27.75
CA GLY A 185 -23.41 44.18 -28.73
C GLY A 185 -23.64 43.18 -29.86
N VAL A 186 -24.08 41.96 -29.51
CA VAL A 186 -24.43 40.91 -30.49
C VAL A 186 -25.61 41.33 -31.35
N MET A 187 -26.65 41.91 -30.76
CA MET A 187 -27.83 42.39 -31.49
C MET A 187 -27.49 43.59 -32.39
N TYR A 188 -26.59 44.48 -31.96
CA TYR A 188 -26.08 45.57 -32.77
C TYR A 188 -25.29 45.05 -33.97
N LEU A 189 -24.34 44.14 -33.75
CA LEU A 189 -23.57 43.50 -34.82
C LEU A 189 -24.46 42.73 -35.79
N GLY A 190 -25.47 42.01 -35.28
CA GLY A 190 -26.44 41.30 -36.12
C GLY A 190 -27.37 42.24 -36.90
N ALA A 191 -27.73 43.40 -36.33
CA ALA A 191 -28.52 44.40 -37.02
C ALA A 191 -27.71 45.13 -38.10
N ASP A 192 -26.48 45.52 -37.78
CA ASP A 192 -25.54 46.16 -38.72
C ASP A 192 -25.15 45.20 -39.85
N TRP A 193 -24.97 43.93 -39.53
CA TRP A 193 -24.78 42.88 -40.53
C TRP A 193 -25.97 42.79 -41.51
N ARG A 194 -27.20 42.82 -40.97
CA ARG A 194 -28.42 42.75 -41.78
C ARG A 194 -28.58 43.95 -42.70
N THR A 195 -28.36 45.17 -42.20
CA THR A 195 -28.43 46.39 -43.02
C THR A 195 -27.35 46.41 -44.10
N TRP A 196 -26.15 45.90 -43.80
CA TRP A 196 -25.08 45.73 -44.77
C TRP A 196 -25.45 44.76 -45.90
N VAL A 197 -26.09 43.63 -45.56
CA VAL A 197 -26.57 42.61 -46.52
C VAL A 197 -27.65 43.19 -47.44
N GLU A 198 -28.61 43.93 -46.88
CA GLU A 198 -29.70 44.56 -47.62
C GLU A 198 -29.18 45.63 -48.60
N ALA A 199 -28.16 46.39 -48.21
CA ALA A 199 -27.57 47.47 -49.03
C ALA A 199 -26.65 46.97 -50.17
N ARG A 200 -25.99 45.81 -50.01
CA ARG A 200 -24.96 45.31 -50.96
C ARG A 200 -25.33 44.01 -51.69
N GLY A 201 -26.51 43.45 -51.41
CA GLY A 201 -27.02 42.23 -52.04
C GLY A 201 -26.42 40.93 -51.46
N ALA A 202 -27.24 39.87 -51.41
CA ALA A 202 -26.94 38.61 -50.71
C ALA A 202 -25.66 37.88 -51.19
N GLN A 203 -25.18 38.16 -52.40
CA GLN A 203 -23.94 37.56 -52.93
C GLN A 203 -22.67 38.10 -52.26
N SER A 204 -22.63 39.37 -51.86
CA SER A 204 -21.47 39.96 -51.17
C SER A 204 -21.49 39.72 -49.66
N ALA A 205 -22.68 39.43 -49.09
CA ALA A 205 -22.91 39.11 -47.69
C ALA A 205 -22.11 37.92 -47.19
N LEU A 206 -21.99 36.84 -47.95
CA LEU A 206 -21.33 35.65 -47.42
C LEU A 206 -19.80 35.73 -47.49
N VAL A 207 -19.24 36.65 -48.27
CA VAL A 207 -17.80 36.71 -48.55
C VAL A 207 -17.00 37.10 -47.31
N GLN A 208 -17.43 38.12 -46.58
CA GLN A 208 -16.70 38.61 -45.39
C GLN A 208 -16.71 37.63 -44.19
N PRO A 209 -17.84 37.03 -43.78
CA PRO A 209 -17.88 36.08 -42.68
C PRO A 209 -17.23 34.76 -43.08
N ALA A 210 -17.33 34.33 -44.34
CA ALA A 210 -16.60 33.17 -44.83
C ALA A 210 -15.08 33.40 -44.81
N LEU A 211 -14.62 34.61 -45.14
CA LEU A 211 -13.21 34.98 -45.08
C LEU A 211 -12.72 35.10 -43.63
N ALA A 212 -13.52 35.66 -42.73
CA ALA A 212 -13.21 35.70 -41.29
C ALA A 212 -13.14 34.29 -40.68
N LEU A 213 -14.12 33.43 -40.97
CA LEU A 213 -14.09 32.02 -40.56
C LEU A 213 -12.91 31.28 -41.19
N GLY A 214 -12.59 31.56 -42.46
CA GLY A 214 -11.42 31.01 -43.14
C GLY A 214 -10.10 31.39 -42.47
N VAL A 215 -9.95 32.65 -42.05
CA VAL A 215 -8.78 33.13 -41.30
C VAL A 215 -8.69 32.48 -39.92
N ILE A 216 -9.81 32.37 -39.21
CA ILE A 216 -9.86 31.69 -37.89
C ILE A 216 -9.48 30.22 -38.02
N LEU A 217 -10.01 29.52 -39.03
CA LEU A 217 -9.68 28.13 -39.31
C LEU A 217 -8.21 27.97 -39.71
N ALA A 218 -7.68 28.84 -40.57
CA ALA A 218 -6.27 28.84 -40.95
C ALA A 218 -5.35 29.06 -39.74
N PHE A 219 -5.73 29.97 -38.85
CA PHE A 219 -4.99 30.24 -37.61
C PHE A 219 -5.06 29.06 -36.65
N GLY A 220 -6.23 28.45 -36.46
CA GLY A 220 -6.42 27.25 -35.65
C GLY A 220 -5.62 26.05 -36.17
N VAL A 221 -5.62 25.83 -37.49
CA VAL A 221 -4.80 24.80 -38.14
C VAL A 221 -3.31 25.11 -38.01
N GLY A 222 -2.92 26.38 -38.11
CA GLY A 222 -1.54 26.82 -37.88
C GLY A 222 -1.06 26.51 -36.47
N ILE A 223 -1.88 26.79 -35.45
CA ILE A 223 -1.59 26.46 -34.04
C ILE A 223 -1.53 24.95 -33.83
N ALA A 224 -2.49 24.18 -34.38
CA ALA A 224 -2.51 22.73 -34.25
C ALA A 224 -1.29 22.07 -34.91
N ARG A 225 -0.89 22.55 -36.10
CA ARG A 225 0.33 22.10 -36.80
C ARG A 225 1.60 22.53 -36.09
N TRP A 226 1.63 23.72 -35.50
CA TRP A 226 2.76 24.17 -34.68
C TRP A 226 2.91 23.30 -33.44
N TRP A 227 1.80 22.97 -32.76
CA TRP A 227 1.75 22.06 -31.62
C TRP A 227 2.21 20.64 -31.95
N SER A 228 1.77 20.08 -33.08
CA SER A 228 2.22 18.74 -33.49
C SER A 228 3.69 18.71 -33.92
N ALA A 229 4.17 19.78 -34.57
CA ALA A 229 5.57 19.92 -34.94
C ALA A 229 6.49 20.22 -33.75
N SER A 230 6.01 20.89 -32.70
CA SER A 230 6.75 21.10 -31.45
C SER A 230 6.73 19.85 -30.55
N ALA A 231 5.65 19.08 -30.56
CA ALA A 231 5.58 17.78 -29.88
C ALA A 231 6.56 16.75 -30.48
N GLY A 232 6.76 16.79 -31.80
CA GLY A 232 7.74 15.92 -32.50
C GLY A 232 9.21 16.31 -32.31
N ARG A 233 9.52 17.49 -31.76
CA ARG A 233 10.91 17.98 -31.58
C ARG A 233 11.41 17.96 -30.13
N GLY A 234 10.61 17.48 -29.17
CA GLY A 234 10.91 17.65 -27.74
C GLY A 234 10.99 16.39 -26.87
N ILE A 235 10.79 15.16 -27.40
CA ILE A 235 10.53 13.98 -26.55
C ILE A 235 11.64 12.90 -26.55
N TRP A 236 12.78 13.08 -27.24
CA TRP A 236 13.88 12.08 -27.22
C TRP A 236 15.28 12.65 -26.91
N ARG A 237 15.42 13.50 -25.89
CA ARG A 237 16.76 13.96 -25.45
C ARG A 237 17.11 13.74 -23.98
N TRP A 238 16.46 12.78 -23.31
CA TRP A 238 16.83 12.38 -21.94
C TRP A 238 16.69 10.87 -21.72
N THR A 239 17.51 10.04 -22.38
CA THR A 239 17.81 8.65 -21.95
C THR A 239 19.13 8.13 -22.54
N ARG A 240 20.24 8.87 -22.36
CA ARG A 240 21.58 8.28 -22.35
C ARG A 240 22.58 9.25 -21.74
N HIS A 241 22.96 9.00 -20.49
CA HIS A 241 24.27 9.21 -19.86
C HIS A 241 24.08 9.24 -18.34
N GLY A 242 24.77 8.33 -17.63
CA GLY A 242 24.84 8.25 -16.17
C GLY A 242 24.41 6.90 -15.66
#